data_AF-A0A3B8J9Y5-F1
#
_entry.id   AF-A0A3B8J9Y5-F1
#
_cell.length_a   1.000
_cell.length_b   1.000
_cell.length_c   1.000
_cell.angle_alpha   90.00
_cell.angle_beta   90.00
_cell.angle_gamma   90.00
#
_symmetry.space_group_name_H-M   'P 1'
#
loop_
_entity.id
_entity.type
_entity.pdbx_description
1 polymer ?
#
loop_
_entity_poly.entity_id
_entity_poly.type
_entity_poly.pdbx_seq_one_letter_code
_entity_poly.pdbx_strand_id
1 'polypeptide(L)'
;MAELEFKVLDTFLGVNKSETETLLALGEASHMSNWIITDDRKLKKAYGYKSLNAKVPGQRINGMWYGPLHGEYHLIFAKGGKVYEYDFDTESEIELGTVVDAYPTTFFATNNVVYILDGTEFYSWDGETFQVVSGYVPTVFTAAPPYGGGTILESMNYLTGTKKMRFSSDGESTLYQLNEFDIDSVDKVIVGTQEMEEDTDYTVNLESGQVVFEEPPPLGVNNIEITWTKFDPEMRKLITNCRFYGGIYYARHWLFGNPKRRNTRFSSGVTYAGVSDPTYWPMFSDSDVGEYEITDIKTQYNKQIIFTSGDSSGASAWYSEAETYRDPGTGITTTLFPTFPINSKVGNVAPGQVQIIQNNSFTLWKGIYEWVSTYVMNEKNAQWISKRIQRDLDQVDLSKAITWDWDDA
;
A
#
# COMPACT_ATOMS: atom_id res chain seq x y z
N MET A 1 -10.41 68.69 10.69
CA MET A 1 -10.53 67.40 9.99
C MET A 1 -9.26 66.64 10.27
N ALA A 2 -9.34 65.38 10.70
CA ALA A 2 -8.14 64.54 10.80
C ALA A 2 -7.56 64.37 9.39
N GLU A 3 -6.23 64.42 9.26
CA GLU A 3 -5.55 64.13 7.99
C GLU A 3 -5.86 62.69 7.56
N LEU A 4 -6.11 62.51 6.26
CA LEU A 4 -6.31 61.19 5.68
C LEU A 4 -4.99 60.42 5.75
N GLU A 5 -4.97 59.33 6.53
CA GLU A 5 -3.81 58.45 6.60
C GLU A 5 -3.93 57.36 5.53
N PHE A 6 -2.97 57.31 4.61
CA PHE A 6 -2.87 56.25 3.61
C PHE A 6 -1.92 55.17 4.10
N LYS A 7 -2.37 53.91 4.10
CA LYS A 7 -1.52 52.75 4.38
C LYS A 7 -1.17 52.07 3.05
N VAL A 8 0.11 51.81 2.84
CA VAL A 8 0.57 50.97 1.73
C VAL A 8 0.53 49.52 2.18
N LEU A 9 -0.16 48.68 1.42
CA LEU A 9 -0.23 47.25 1.65
C LEU A 9 0.75 46.55 0.70
N ASP A 10 1.87 46.07 1.24
CA ASP A 10 2.92 45.40 0.46
C ASP A 10 3.15 43.93 0.88
N THR A 11 2.57 43.50 2.00
CA THR A 11 2.68 42.12 2.50
C THR A 11 1.29 41.50 2.62
N PHE A 12 1.09 40.34 2.01
CA PHE A 12 -0.15 39.56 2.10
C PHE A 12 0.07 38.31 2.97
N LEU A 13 -0.84 38.09 3.92
CA LEU A 13 -0.72 37.07 4.99
C LEU A 13 -1.79 35.98 4.92
N GLY A 14 -2.76 36.12 4.01
CA GLY A 14 -3.77 35.11 3.73
C GLY A 14 -5.09 35.35 4.43
N VAL A 15 -5.94 34.34 4.33
CA VAL A 15 -7.28 34.37 4.93
C VAL A 15 -7.17 34.19 6.43
N ASN A 16 -7.85 35.07 7.17
CA ASN A 16 -8.10 34.92 8.59
C ASN A 16 -9.58 35.19 8.88
N LYS A 17 -10.27 34.16 9.33
CA LYS A 17 -11.70 34.12 9.68
C LYS A 17 -11.93 33.80 11.16
N SER A 18 -10.87 33.73 11.97
CA SER A 18 -11.01 33.51 13.43
C SER A 18 -11.54 34.74 14.14
N GLU A 19 -11.28 35.93 13.60
CA GLU A 19 -11.69 37.22 14.16
C GLU A 19 -12.74 37.93 13.32
N THR A 20 -13.30 39.04 13.82
CA THR A 20 -14.12 39.96 13.02
C THR A 20 -13.23 40.80 12.11
N GLU A 21 -13.77 41.30 11.00
CA GLU A 21 -13.00 42.06 9.99
C GLU A 21 -12.26 43.27 10.57
N THR A 22 -12.79 43.86 11.64
CA THR A 22 -12.21 45.00 12.37
C THR A 22 -10.98 44.66 13.20
N LEU A 23 -10.70 43.38 13.42
CA LEU A 23 -9.59 42.88 14.24
C LEU A 23 -8.49 42.22 13.39
N LEU A 24 -8.64 42.23 12.06
CA LEU A 24 -7.64 41.67 11.16
C LEU A 24 -6.37 42.52 11.13
N ALA A 25 -5.23 41.83 11.06
CA ALA A 25 -3.96 42.50 10.85
C ALA A 25 -3.85 43.03 9.41
N LEU A 26 -3.11 44.12 9.22
CA LEU A 26 -2.82 44.63 7.88
C LEU A 26 -2.09 43.54 7.06
N GLY A 27 -2.69 43.12 5.94
CA GLY A 27 -2.20 41.99 5.13
C GLY A 27 -3.04 40.73 5.21
N GLU A 28 -3.88 40.60 6.24
CA GLU A 28 -4.89 39.53 6.31
C GLU A 28 -6.16 39.91 5.56
N ALA A 29 -6.86 38.90 5.06
CA ALA A 29 -8.13 39.06 4.36
C ALA A 29 -9.23 38.28 5.09
N SER A 30 -10.43 38.87 5.22
CA SER A 30 -11.62 38.15 5.71
C SER A 30 -12.13 37.14 4.67
N HIS A 31 -11.83 37.38 3.39
CA HIS A 31 -12.19 36.52 2.27
C HIS A 31 -11.16 36.64 1.15
N MET A 32 -10.83 35.51 0.52
CA MET A 32 -9.94 35.45 -0.65
C MET A 32 -10.43 34.36 -1.60
N SER A 33 -10.48 34.65 -2.90
CA SER A 33 -10.89 33.70 -3.93
C SER A 33 -9.98 33.81 -5.15
N ASN A 34 -9.50 32.67 -5.66
CA ASN A 34 -8.69 32.59 -6.88
C ASN A 34 -7.31 33.29 -6.82
N TRP A 35 -6.71 33.34 -5.64
CA TRP A 35 -5.38 33.90 -5.39
C TRP A 35 -4.51 32.93 -4.58
N ILE A 36 -3.22 32.92 -4.88
CA ILE A 36 -2.15 32.24 -4.15
C ILE A 36 -1.24 33.33 -3.57
N ILE A 37 -0.78 33.12 -2.35
CA ILE A 37 0.26 33.96 -1.74
C ILE A 37 1.60 33.31 -2.03
N THR A 38 2.48 34.05 -2.69
CA THR A 38 3.83 33.62 -3.03
C THR A 38 4.75 33.70 -1.81
N ASP A 39 5.94 33.07 -1.89
CA ASP A 39 6.91 33.05 -0.80
C ASP A 39 7.41 34.46 -0.39
N ASP A 40 7.46 35.39 -1.33
CA ASP A 40 7.75 36.81 -1.11
C ASP A 40 6.52 37.61 -0.63
N ARG A 41 5.43 36.90 -0.27
CA ARG A 41 4.18 37.42 0.29
C ARG A 41 3.45 38.39 -0.63
N LYS A 42 3.47 38.11 -1.95
CA LYS A 42 2.69 38.82 -2.97
C LYS A 42 1.51 37.98 -3.43
N LEU A 43 0.60 38.61 -4.18
CA LEU A 43 -0.57 37.93 -4.73
C LEU A 43 -0.28 37.48 -6.17
N LYS A 44 -0.53 36.20 -6.45
CA LYS A 44 -0.55 35.62 -7.79
C LYS A 44 -1.92 34.99 -8.04
N LYS A 45 -2.46 35.14 -9.24
CA LYS A 45 -3.71 34.46 -9.61
C LYS A 45 -3.48 32.94 -9.59
N ALA A 46 -4.43 32.18 -9.04
CA ALA A 46 -4.34 30.72 -9.05
C ALA A 46 -4.36 30.17 -10.49
N TYR A 47 -3.71 29.03 -10.71
CA TYR A 47 -3.74 28.37 -12.01
C TYR A 47 -5.16 27.90 -12.34
N GLY A 48 -5.52 28.00 -13.62
CA GLY A 48 -6.75 27.38 -14.13
C GLY A 48 -6.56 25.88 -14.33
N TYR A 49 -7.65 25.19 -14.64
CA TYR A 49 -7.63 23.77 -15.01
C TYR A 49 -8.11 23.60 -16.45
N LYS A 50 -7.52 22.64 -17.18
CA LYS A 50 -8.01 22.15 -18.48
C LYS A 50 -8.72 20.82 -18.24
N SER A 51 -9.92 20.65 -18.80
CA SER A 51 -10.57 19.33 -18.83
C SER A 51 -9.86 18.45 -19.85
N LEU A 52 -9.38 17.29 -19.45
CA LEU A 52 -8.77 16.32 -20.36
C LEU A 52 -9.85 15.50 -21.09
N ASN A 53 -10.95 15.17 -20.41
CA ASN A 53 -11.96 14.25 -20.94
C ASN A 53 -13.36 14.85 -20.78
N ALA A 54 -14.30 14.38 -21.60
CA ALA A 54 -15.71 14.72 -21.45
C ALA A 54 -16.31 14.04 -20.22
N LYS A 55 -17.19 14.75 -19.51
CA LYS A 55 -17.93 14.17 -18.38
C LYS A 55 -18.88 13.08 -18.87
N VAL A 56 -18.75 11.88 -18.32
CA VAL A 56 -19.70 10.78 -18.54
C VAL A 56 -20.74 10.77 -17.41
N PRO A 57 -22.05 10.95 -17.71
CA PRO A 57 -23.08 10.93 -16.68
C PRO A 57 -23.11 9.61 -15.88
N GLY A 58 -23.20 9.72 -14.55
CA GLY A 58 -23.26 8.56 -13.66
C GLY A 58 -21.91 7.88 -13.39
N GLN A 59 -20.82 8.30 -14.03
CA GLN A 59 -19.48 7.79 -13.79
C GLN A 59 -18.58 8.85 -13.16
N ARG A 60 -17.63 8.41 -12.36
CA ARG A 60 -16.55 9.24 -11.81
C ARG A 60 -15.21 8.57 -12.03
N ILE A 61 -14.15 9.36 -11.96
CA ILE A 61 -12.80 8.81 -11.84
C ILE A 61 -12.66 8.23 -10.44
N ASN A 62 -12.36 6.94 -10.36
CA ASN A 62 -12.20 6.24 -9.08
C ASN A 62 -10.77 6.27 -8.56
N GLY A 63 -9.81 6.50 -9.45
CA GLY A 63 -8.39 6.63 -9.16
C GLY A 63 -7.64 6.95 -10.43
N MET A 64 -6.44 7.49 -10.29
CA MET A 64 -5.56 7.82 -11.40
C MET A 64 -4.10 7.68 -10.98
N TRP A 65 -3.23 7.48 -11.96
CA TRP A 65 -1.80 7.54 -11.80
C TRP A 65 -1.18 8.18 -13.04
N TYR A 66 -0.18 9.02 -12.80
CA TYR A 66 0.65 9.61 -13.83
C TYR A 66 2.11 9.38 -13.48
N GLY A 67 2.87 8.82 -14.40
CA GLY A 67 4.29 8.61 -14.18
C GLY A 67 4.97 7.83 -15.30
N PRO A 68 6.31 7.67 -15.21
CA PRO A 68 7.07 7.00 -16.23
C PRO A 68 7.02 5.46 -16.08
N LEU A 69 6.85 4.74 -17.18
CA LEU A 69 7.16 3.31 -17.35
C LEU A 69 8.18 3.20 -18.48
N HIS A 70 9.30 2.51 -18.24
CA HIS A 70 10.36 2.35 -19.25
C HIS A 70 10.88 3.68 -19.86
N GLY A 71 10.66 4.81 -19.19
CA GLY A 71 11.06 6.15 -19.65
C GLY A 71 9.95 6.94 -20.36
N GLU A 72 8.78 6.35 -20.62
CA GLU A 72 7.63 7.00 -21.25
C GLU A 72 6.56 7.33 -20.19
N TYR A 73 5.97 8.52 -20.26
CA TYR A 73 4.96 8.95 -19.29
C TYR A 73 3.57 8.51 -19.70
N HIS A 74 2.87 7.85 -18.77
CA HIS A 74 1.50 7.36 -18.97
C HIS A 74 0.57 8.03 -17.97
N LEU A 75 -0.61 8.46 -18.43
CA LEU A 75 -1.72 8.85 -17.57
C LEU A 75 -2.78 7.75 -17.65
N ILE A 76 -2.95 7.00 -16.56
CA ILE A 76 -3.99 5.97 -16.47
C ILE A 76 -5.01 6.29 -15.38
N PHE A 77 -6.25 5.86 -15.57
CA PHE A 77 -7.33 6.12 -14.62
C PHE A 77 -8.44 5.06 -14.68
N ALA A 78 -9.11 4.83 -13.55
CA ALA A 78 -10.25 3.93 -13.45
C ALA A 78 -11.57 4.70 -13.54
N LYS A 79 -12.51 4.23 -14.38
CA LYS A 79 -13.85 4.82 -14.55
C LYS A 79 -14.83 3.76 -15.05
N GLY A 80 -15.96 3.58 -14.36
CA GLY A 80 -17.06 2.75 -14.86
C GLY A 80 -16.69 1.27 -15.05
N GLY A 81 -15.87 0.72 -14.15
CA GLY A 81 -15.44 -0.69 -14.18
C GLY A 81 -14.33 -1.00 -15.20
N LYS A 82 -13.64 0.02 -15.70
CA LYS A 82 -12.52 -0.14 -16.63
C LYS A 82 -11.36 0.76 -16.25
N VAL A 83 -10.16 0.36 -16.66
CA VAL A 83 -8.95 1.18 -16.62
C VAL A 83 -8.66 1.65 -18.04
N TYR A 84 -8.38 2.95 -18.16
CA TYR A 84 -8.02 3.58 -19.42
C TYR A 84 -6.66 4.25 -19.30
N GLU A 85 -5.96 4.31 -20.42
CA GLU A 85 -4.86 5.24 -20.67
C GLU A 85 -5.38 6.46 -21.44
N TYR A 86 -4.89 7.65 -21.10
CA TYR A 86 -5.15 8.86 -21.88
C TYR A 86 -4.00 9.12 -22.86
N ASP A 87 -4.31 9.08 -24.14
CA ASP A 87 -3.39 9.46 -25.21
C ASP A 87 -3.43 10.99 -25.39
N PHE A 88 -2.31 11.65 -25.10
CA PHE A 88 -2.19 13.11 -25.21
C PHE A 88 -2.08 13.62 -26.65
N ASP A 89 -1.66 12.78 -27.60
CA ASP A 89 -1.51 13.15 -29.00
C ASP A 89 -2.87 13.10 -29.71
N THR A 90 -3.66 12.07 -29.45
CA THR A 90 -5.00 11.90 -30.05
C THR A 90 -6.14 12.47 -29.20
N GLU A 91 -5.85 12.92 -27.97
CA GLU A 91 -6.82 13.34 -26.97
C GLU A 91 -7.94 12.29 -26.77
N SER A 92 -7.55 11.02 -26.67
CA SER A 92 -8.47 9.87 -26.60
C SER A 92 -8.21 8.92 -25.43
N GLU A 93 -9.21 8.10 -25.09
CA GLU A 93 -9.14 7.09 -24.02
C GLU A 93 -8.90 5.71 -24.64
N ILE A 94 -7.81 5.04 -24.27
CA ILE A 94 -7.49 3.67 -24.69
C ILE A 94 -7.84 2.73 -23.54
N GLU A 95 -8.73 1.76 -23.77
CA GLU A 95 -9.08 0.77 -22.76
C GLU A 95 -7.94 -0.23 -22.54
N LEU A 96 -7.50 -0.38 -21.28
CA LEU A 96 -6.46 -1.32 -20.88
C LEU A 96 -7.04 -2.62 -20.32
N GLY A 97 -8.09 -2.52 -19.51
CA GLY A 97 -8.63 -3.69 -18.81
C GLY A 97 -9.87 -3.42 -17.96
N THR A 98 -10.43 -4.48 -17.40
CA THR A 98 -11.63 -4.45 -16.56
C THR A 98 -11.27 -4.53 -15.07
N VAL A 99 -11.95 -3.72 -14.27
CA VAL A 99 -11.86 -3.69 -12.79
C VAL A 99 -13.27 -3.55 -12.21
N VAL A 100 -13.44 -3.70 -10.90
CA VAL A 100 -14.68 -3.35 -10.23
C VAL A 100 -14.84 -1.83 -10.19
N ASP A 101 -16.05 -1.33 -10.47
CA ASP A 101 -16.39 0.09 -10.33
C ASP A 101 -16.52 0.48 -8.85
N ALA A 102 -15.37 0.66 -8.19
CA ALA A 102 -15.27 0.95 -6.76
C ALA A 102 -14.36 2.15 -6.49
N TYR A 103 -14.67 2.91 -5.44
CA TYR A 103 -13.87 4.05 -4.99
C TYR A 103 -13.29 3.80 -3.59
N PRO A 104 -12.01 4.14 -3.35
CA PRO A 104 -11.02 4.47 -4.38
C PRO A 104 -10.58 3.22 -5.16
N THR A 105 -10.12 3.42 -6.39
CA THR A 105 -9.20 2.49 -7.06
C THR A 105 -7.79 3.02 -6.82
N THR A 106 -6.93 2.25 -6.17
CA THR A 106 -5.57 2.69 -5.85
C THR A 106 -4.60 2.19 -6.90
N PHE A 107 -3.74 3.10 -7.37
CA PHE A 107 -2.67 2.83 -8.31
C PHE A 107 -1.33 3.10 -7.64
N PHE A 108 -0.35 2.24 -7.87
CA PHE A 108 1.04 2.47 -7.49
C PHE A 108 1.99 1.79 -8.46
N ALA A 109 3.15 2.37 -8.71
CA ALA A 109 4.12 1.82 -9.65
C ALA A 109 5.42 1.40 -8.96
N THR A 110 5.99 0.30 -9.42
CA THR A 110 7.35 -0.15 -9.07
C THR A 110 7.87 -1.08 -10.16
N ASN A 111 9.19 -1.09 -10.39
CA ASN A 111 9.84 -1.95 -11.38
C ASN A 111 9.21 -1.89 -12.79
N ASN A 112 8.81 -0.70 -13.25
CA ASN A 112 8.08 -0.47 -14.51
C ASN A 112 6.75 -1.22 -14.66
N VAL A 113 6.10 -1.54 -13.54
CA VAL A 113 4.75 -2.10 -13.54
C VAL A 113 3.86 -1.25 -12.66
N VAL A 114 2.67 -0.91 -13.15
CA VAL A 114 1.61 -0.28 -12.35
C VAL A 114 0.72 -1.36 -11.77
N TYR A 115 0.54 -1.31 -10.47
CA TYR A 115 -0.30 -2.19 -9.68
C TYR A 115 -1.58 -1.46 -9.28
N ILE A 116 -2.70 -2.17 -9.33
CA ILE A 116 -4.04 -1.59 -9.24
C ILE A 116 -4.89 -2.40 -8.27
N LEU A 117 -5.42 -1.74 -7.24
CA LEU A 117 -6.33 -2.31 -6.25
C LEU A 117 -7.69 -1.64 -6.36
N ASP A 118 -8.73 -2.42 -6.64
CA ASP A 118 -10.12 -1.93 -6.65
C ASP A 118 -10.89 -2.27 -5.37
N GLY A 119 -10.23 -2.94 -4.42
CA GLY A 119 -10.81 -3.41 -3.16
C GLY A 119 -11.62 -4.71 -3.29
N THR A 120 -11.51 -5.41 -4.42
CA THR A 120 -12.02 -6.77 -4.67
C THR A 120 -10.93 -7.66 -5.24
N GLU A 121 -10.14 -7.14 -6.18
CA GLU A 121 -9.07 -7.85 -6.88
C GLU A 121 -7.82 -6.96 -7.05
N PHE A 122 -6.69 -7.61 -7.34
CA PHE A 122 -5.38 -7.00 -7.53
C PHE A 122 -4.85 -7.26 -8.95
N TYR A 123 -4.56 -6.17 -9.67
CA TYR A 123 -4.16 -6.19 -11.07
C TYR A 123 -2.78 -5.54 -11.28
N SER A 124 -2.19 -5.82 -12.43
CA SER A 124 -0.94 -5.21 -12.89
C SER A 124 -1.01 -4.87 -14.37
N TRP A 125 -0.30 -3.81 -14.75
CA TRP A 125 -0.06 -3.42 -16.14
C TRP A 125 1.40 -2.98 -16.31
N ASP A 126 2.12 -3.60 -17.23
CA ASP A 126 3.55 -3.38 -17.49
C ASP A 126 3.83 -2.40 -18.65
N GLY A 127 2.80 -1.69 -19.11
CA GLY A 127 2.85 -0.87 -20.33
C GLY A 127 2.21 -1.56 -21.54
N GLU A 128 2.06 -2.88 -21.50
CA GLU A 128 1.49 -3.66 -22.62
C GLU A 128 0.36 -4.58 -22.15
N THR A 129 0.60 -5.37 -21.10
CA THR A 129 -0.27 -6.46 -20.65
C THR A 129 -0.99 -6.10 -19.36
N PHE A 130 -2.31 -5.95 -19.43
CA PHE A 130 -3.17 -5.84 -18.24
C PHE A 130 -3.60 -7.23 -17.77
N GLN A 131 -3.34 -7.57 -16.50
CA GLN A 131 -3.66 -8.89 -15.97
C GLN A 131 -3.93 -8.86 -14.46
N VAL A 132 -4.59 -9.92 -13.96
CA VAL A 132 -4.70 -10.19 -12.52
C VAL A 132 -3.36 -10.65 -11.99
N VAL A 133 -2.95 -10.16 -10.82
CA VAL A 133 -1.71 -10.57 -10.17
C VAL A 133 -1.87 -12.00 -9.62
N SER A 134 -1.15 -12.96 -10.22
CA SER A 134 -1.12 -14.34 -9.75
C SER A 134 -0.48 -14.45 -8.36
N GLY A 135 0.62 -13.74 -8.14
CA GLY A 135 1.39 -13.76 -6.90
C GLY A 135 2.68 -14.56 -7.03
N TYR A 136 3.75 -14.10 -6.40
CA TYR A 136 5.03 -14.83 -6.32
C TYR A 136 4.83 -16.21 -5.69
N VAL A 137 5.49 -17.23 -6.26
CA VAL A 137 5.46 -18.62 -5.78
C VAL A 137 6.69 -18.88 -4.89
N PRO A 138 6.54 -18.84 -3.55
CA PRO A 138 7.66 -18.99 -2.62
C PRO A 138 8.16 -20.43 -2.54
N THR A 139 9.46 -20.59 -2.29
CA THR A 139 10.04 -21.84 -1.79
C THR A 139 9.95 -21.85 -0.28
N VAL A 140 8.87 -22.42 0.25
CA VAL A 140 8.50 -22.32 1.66
C VAL A 140 9.40 -23.19 2.53
N PHE A 141 9.70 -24.41 2.07
CA PHE A 141 10.50 -25.37 2.82
C PHE A 141 11.71 -25.85 2.03
N THR A 142 12.80 -26.10 2.73
CA THR A 142 14.05 -26.63 2.17
C THR A 142 14.66 -27.67 3.10
N ALA A 143 15.60 -28.46 2.58
CA ALA A 143 16.27 -29.55 3.29
C ALA A 143 15.28 -30.52 3.94
N ALA A 144 14.13 -30.73 3.29
CA ALA A 144 13.11 -31.63 3.81
C ALA A 144 13.49 -33.10 3.56
N PRO A 145 13.38 -33.99 4.55
CA PRO A 145 13.51 -35.42 4.31
C PRO A 145 12.24 -35.97 3.64
N PRO A 146 12.26 -37.20 3.07
CA PRO A 146 11.12 -37.78 2.38
C PRO A 146 9.81 -37.76 3.20
N TYR A 147 9.87 -37.99 4.51
CA TYR A 147 8.70 -37.99 5.39
C TYR A 147 8.18 -36.58 5.79
N GLY A 148 8.67 -35.51 5.16
CA GLY A 148 8.21 -34.14 5.38
C GLY A 148 8.98 -33.39 6.48
N GLY A 149 8.62 -32.12 6.69
CA GLY A 149 9.31 -31.20 7.61
C GLY A 149 10.28 -30.27 6.89
N GLY A 150 11.56 -30.28 7.28
CA GLY A 150 12.58 -29.38 6.75
C GLY A 150 12.67 -28.04 7.48
N THR A 151 13.37 -27.09 6.87
CA THR A 151 13.56 -25.73 7.38
C THR A 151 12.69 -24.75 6.60
N ILE A 152 11.98 -23.86 7.31
CA ILE A 152 11.23 -22.77 6.68
C ILE A 152 12.22 -21.77 6.06
N LEU A 153 12.05 -21.48 4.78
CA LEU A 153 12.88 -20.56 4.02
C LEU A 153 12.14 -19.27 3.67
N GLU A 154 10.91 -19.39 3.17
CA GLU A 154 10.00 -18.29 2.85
C GLU A 154 8.63 -18.60 3.49
N SER A 155 7.82 -17.58 3.80
CA SER A 155 6.42 -17.84 4.18
C SER A 155 5.57 -18.09 2.93
N MET A 156 4.42 -18.72 3.11
CA MET A 156 3.39 -18.78 2.08
C MET A 156 2.92 -17.37 1.69
N ASN A 157 2.38 -17.20 0.48
CA ASN A 157 1.92 -15.92 -0.03
C ASN A 157 0.39 -15.82 0.06
N TYR A 158 -0.16 -14.74 0.60
CA TYR A 158 -1.61 -14.54 0.65
C TYR A 158 -2.27 -14.55 -0.73
N LEU A 159 -1.57 -14.10 -1.78
CA LEU A 159 -2.17 -14.00 -3.11
C LEU A 159 -2.36 -15.35 -3.82
N THR A 160 -1.51 -16.33 -3.55
CA THR A 160 -1.50 -17.60 -4.27
C THR A 160 -1.48 -18.80 -3.34
N GLY A 161 -2.18 -19.85 -3.73
CA GLY A 161 -2.08 -21.16 -3.08
C GLY A 161 -0.84 -21.95 -3.50
N THR A 162 -0.19 -21.54 -4.58
CA THR A 162 0.96 -22.21 -5.19
C THR A 162 2.23 -21.93 -4.41
N LYS A 163 2.99 -22.98 -4.10
CA LYS A 163 4.25 -22.90 -3.35
C LYS A 163 5.15 -24.09 -3.66
N LYS A 164 6.42 -23.97 -3.27
CA LYS A 164 7.48 -24.95 -3.53
C LYS A 164 8.08 -25.49 -2.23
N MET A 165 8.54 -26.73 -2.31
CA MET A 165 9.27 -27.43 -1.25
C MET A 165 10.41 -28.20 -1.87
N ARG A 166 11.58 -28.10 -1.23
CA ARG A 166 12.78 -28.83 -1.65
C ARG A 166 13.08 -29.98 -0.70
N PHE A 167 13.15 -31.18 -1.26
CA PHE A 167 13.50 -32.39 -0.54
C PHE A 167 14.95 -32.81 -0.82
N SER A 168 15.58 -33.34 0.21
CA SER A 168 16.84 -34.08 0.12
C SER A 168 16.50 -35.57 0.11
N SER A 169 16.62 -36.19 -1.05
CA SER A 169 16.36 -37.62 -1.23
C SER A 169 17.41 -38.46 -0.50
N ASP A 170 16.99 -39.59 0.06
CA ASP A 170 17.86 -40.58 0.73
C ASP A 170 18.34 -41.71 -0.21
N GLY A 171 17.85 -41.76 -1.46
CA GLY A 171 18.17 -42.83 -2.40
C GLY A 171 17.37 -44.12 -2.21
N GLU A 172 16.44 -44.17 -1.24
CA GLU A 172 15.71 -45.38 -0.86
C GLU A 172 14.19 -45.18 -0.81
N SER A 173 13.74 -44.02 -0.33
CA SER A 173 12.33 -43.68 -0.18
C SER A 173 11.70 -43.29 -1.51
N THR A 174 10.52 -43.85 -1.79
CA THR A 174 9.67 -43.46 -2.92
C THR A 174 8.58 -42.47 -2.53
N LEU A 175 8.15 -42.45 -1.27
CA LEU A 175 7.10 -41.57 -0.76
C LEU A 175 7.70 -40.27 -0.21
N TYR A 176 7.22 -39.14 -0.73
CA TYR A 176 7.56 -37.79 -0.29
C TYR A 176 6.31 -37.07 0.22
N GLN A 177 6.33 -36.69 1.49
CA GLN A 177 5.22 -36.05 2.20
C GLN A 177 5.36 -34.53 2.16
N LEU A 178 4.38 -33.85 1.56
CA LEU A 178 4.25 -32.40 1.63
C LEU A 178 3.79 -31.96 3.02
N ASN A 179 4.12 -30.73 3.42
CA ASN A 179 3.73 -30.16 4.71
C ASN A 179 2.27 -29.66 4.76
N GLU A 180 1.41 -30.20 3.91
CA GLU A 180 -0.02 -29.91 3.87
C GLU A 180 -0.80 -31.15 3.42
N PHE A 181 -2.00 -31.31 3.97
CA PHE A 181 -3.02 -32.26 3.53
C PHE A 181 -4.07 -31.53 2.69
N ASP A 182 -4.95 -32.28 2.01
CA ASP A 182 -6.05 -31.73 1.21
C ASP A 182 -5.57 -30.62 0.27
N ILE A 183 -4.60 -30.96 -0.59
CA ILE A 183 -4.07 -30.03 -1.60
C ILE A 183 -4.93 -30.11 -2.86
N ASP A 184 -4.96 -29.04 -3.65
CA ASP A 184 -5.77 -29.00 -4.87
C ASP A 184 -5.07 -29.71 -6.04
N SER A 185 -3.74 -29.59 -6.11
CA SER A 185 -2.93 -30.16 -7.19
C SER A 185 -1.44 -30.16 -6.85
N VAL A 186 -0.69 -31.06 -7.49
CA VAL A 186 0.76 -30.96 -7.65
C VAL A 186 1.01 -30.43 -9.05
N ASP A 187 1.55 -29.22 -9.15
CA ASP A 187 1.69 -28.49 -10.40
C ASP A 187 2.96 -28.89 -11.16
N LYS A 188 4.01 -29.26 -10.42
CA LYS A 188 5.33 -29.57 -11.01
C LYS A 188 6.19 -30.38 -10.06
N VAL A 189 6.86 -31.41 -10.58
CA VAL A 189 7.90 -32.17 -9.85
C VAL A 189 9.19 -32.16 -10.66
N ILE A 190 10.28 -31.72 -10.04
CA ILE A 190 11.63 -31.71 -10.63
C ILE A 190 12.55 -32.59 -9.79
N VAL A 191 13.28 -33.51 -10.43
CA VAL A 191 14.38 -34.28 -9.82
C VAL A 191 15.69 -33.89 -10.51
N GLY A 192 16.57 -33.23 -9.76
CA GLY A 192 17.80 -32.64 -10.24
C GLY A 192 17.52 -31.51 -11.22
N THR A 193 17.52 -31.83 -12.52
CA THR A 193 17.19 -30.90 -13.61
C THR A 193 16.09 -31.41 -14.51
N GLN A 194 15.59 -32.62 -14.25
CA GLN A 194 14.56 -33.28 -15.04
C GLN A 194 13.20 -32.98 -14.43
N GLU A 195 12.27 -32.53 -15.26
CA GLU A 195 10.85 -32.49 -14.93
C GLU A 195 10.27 -33.89 -15.10
N MET A 196 9.54 -34.34 -14.09
CA MET A 196 8.96 -35.69 -14.05
C MET A 196 7.51 -35.62 -14.50
N GLU A 197 7.01 -36.71 -15.08
CA GLU A 197 5.62 -36.83 -15.54
C GLU A 197 4.75 -37.62 -14.54
N GLU A 198 3.60 -37.06 -14.15
CA GLU A 198 2.60 -37.76 -13.34
C GLU A 198 2.05 -38.99 -14.09
N ASP A 199 1.68 -40.04 -13.35
CA ASP A 199 1.26 -41.37 -13.83
C ASP A 199 2.31 -42.17 -14.62
N THR A 200 3.51 -41.61 -14.84
CA THR A 200 4.66 -42.29 -15.46
C THR A 200 5.82 -42.43 -14.50
N ASP A 201 6.23 -41.32 -13.89
CA ASP A 201 7.38 -41.25 -12.98
C ASP A 201 6.96 -41.22 -11.51
N TYR A 202 5.77 -40.67 -11.23
CA TYR A 202 5.20 -40.57 -9.89
C TYR A 202 3.67 -40.53 -9.91
N THR A 203 3.05 -40.81 -8.78
CA THR A 203 1.62 -40.62 -8.52
C THR A 203 1.40 -39.67 -7.35
N VAL A 204 0.22 -39.06 -7.30
CA VAL A 204 -0.13 -38.07 -6.27
C VAL A 204 -1.35 -38.53 -5.47
N ASN A 205 -1.26 -38.41 -4.15
CA ASN A 205 -2.42 -38.46 -3.27
C ASN A 205 -2.71 -37.06 -2.71
N LEU A 206 -3.75 -36.41 -3.25
CA LEU A 206 -4.14 -35.05 -2.90
C LEU A 206 -4.68 -34.92 -1.48
N GLU A 207 -5.41 -35.92 -0.98
CA GLU A 207 -5.98 -35.92 0.38
C GLU A 207 -4.85 -35.96 1.42
N SER A 208 -3.89 -36.86 1.23
CA SER A 208 -2.75 -36.98 2.15
C SER A 208 -1.58 -36.05 1.85
N GLY A 209 -1.58 -35.32 0.73
CA GLY A 209 -0.46 -34.49 0.29
C GLY A 209 0.83 -35.28 0.04
N GLN A 210 0.72 -36.43 -0.63
CA GLN A 210 1.86 -37.33 -0.88
C GLN A 210 2.18 -37.41 -2.36
N VAL A 211 3.47 -37.41 -2.68
CA VAL A 211 4.01 -37.72 -4.01
C VAL A 211 4.79 -39.02 -3.90
N VAL A 212 4.40 -40.03 -4.68
CA VAL A 212 4.99 -41.36 -4.63
C VAL A 212 5.65 -41.65 -5.97
N PHE A 213 6.99 -41.69 -5.99
CA PHE A 213 7.75 -42.05 -7.18
C PHE A 213 7.70 -43.55 -7.47
N GLU A 214 7.70 -43.93 -8.74
CA GLU A 214 7.76 -45.34 -9.16
C GLU A 214 9.11 -45.98 -8.78
N GLU A 215 10.20 -45.23 -8.92
CA GLU A 215 11.55 -45.59 -8.47
C GLU A 215 12.10 -44.59 -7.46
N PRO A 216 12.91 -45.02 -6.47
CA PRO A 216 13.48 -44.11 -5.50
C PRO A 216 14.37 -43.07 -6.18
N PRO A 217 14.13 -41.76 -5.99
CA PRO A 217 15.00 -40.73 -6.55
C PRO A 217 16.44 -40.87 -6.05
N PRO A 218 17.45 -40.42 -6.82
CA PRO A 218 18.85 -40.54 -6.40
C PRO A 218 19.14 -39.76 -5.11
N LEU A 219 20.02 -40.30 -4.26
CA LEU A 219 20.53 -39.62 -3.05
C LEU A 219 21.04 -38.21 -3.41
N GLY A 220 20.55 -37.18 -2.70
CA GLY A 220 20.93 -35.80 -2.98
C GLY A 220 20.44 -34.80 -1.94
N VAL A 221 20.97 -33.59 -2.00
CA VAL A 221 20.58 -32.47 -1.12
C VAL A 221 19.75 -31.49 -1.92
N ASN A 222 18.52 -31.21 -1.46
CA ASN A 222 17.58 -30.32 -2.17
C ASN A 222 17.44 -30.67 -3.66
N ASN A 223 17.54 -31.96 -3.99
CA ASN A 223 17.58 -32.45 -5.35
C ASN A 223 16.18 -32.71 -5.91
N ILE A 224 15.13 -32.64 -5.09
CA ILE A 224 13.76 -32.71 -5.56
C ILE A 224 13.07 -31.39 -5.23
N GLU A 225 12.43 -30.77 -6.22
CA GLU A 225 11.56 -29.60 -6.01
C GLU A 225 10.13 -29.98 -6.42
N ILE A 226 9.21 -29.87 -5.48
CA ILE A 226 7.77 -30.10 -5.72
C ILE A 226 7.07 -28.75 -5.59
N THR A 227 6.34 -28.37 -6.64
CA THR A 227 5.41 -27.24 -6.67
C THR A 227 4.00 -27.78 -6.55
N TRP A 228 3.23 -27.25 -5.61
CA TRP A 228 1.83 -27.65 -5.42
C TRP A 228 0.97 -26.44 -5.09
N THR A 229 -0.33 -26.60 -5.30
CA THR A 229 -1.32 -25.57 -5.02
C THR A 229 -2.31 -26.05 -3.98
N LYS A 230 -2.53 -25.19 -2.97
CA LYS A 230 -3.69 -25.23 -2.08
C LYS A 230 -4.22 -23.81 -1.94
N PHE A 231 -5.25 -23.49 -2.71
CA PHE A 231 -5.78 -22.14 -2.82
C PHE A 231 -6.85 -21.86 -1.77
N ASP A 232 -6.68 -20.75 -1.06
CA ASP A 232 -7.68 -20.23 -0.13
C ASP A 232 -8.16 -18.84 -0.61
N PRO A 233 -9.41 -18.74 -1.12
CA PRO A 233 -9.95 -17.48 -1.57
C PRO A 233 -10.13 -16.45 -0.45
N GLU A 234 -10.30 -16.86 0.81
CA GLU A 234 -10.37 -15.92 1.94
C GLU A 234 -8.99 -15.36 2.30
N MET A 235 -7.92 -16.14 2.12
CA MET A 235 -6.55 -15.64 2.28
C MET A 235 -6.19 -14.61 1.20
N ARG A 236 -6.56 -14.86 -0.06
CA ARG A 236 -6.36 -13.87 -1.15
C ARG A 236 -7.07 -12.55 -0.86
N LYS A 237 -8.30 -12.62 -0.35
CA LYS A 237 -9.12 -11.47 0.05
C LYS A 237 -8.52 -10.63 1.18
N LEU A 238 -7.52 -11.13 1.92
CA LEU A 238 -6.80 -10.30 2.88
C LEU A 238 -6.03 -9.18 2.19
N ILE A 239 -5.44 -9.47 1.02
CA ILE A 239 -4.69 -8.50 0.21
C ILE A 239 -5.58 -7.80 -0.81
N THR A 240 -6.41 -8.54 -1.55
CA THR A 240 -7.17 -7.93 -2.67
C THR A 240 -8.26 -6.97 -2.21
N ASN A 241 -8.76 -7.11 -0.98
CA ASN A 241 -9.71 -6.16 -0.40
C ASN A 241 -9.03 -4.91 0.20
N CYS A 242 -7.69 -4.83 0.24
CA CYS A 242 -7.01 -3.59 0.59
C CYS A 242 -7.36 -2.49 -0.41
N ARG A 243 -7.45 -1.25 0.07
CA ARG A 243 -7.88 -0.10 -0.72
C ARG A 243 -6.83 0.97 -0.85
N PHE A 244 -5.74 0.89 -0.10
CA PHE A 244 -4.73 1.95 -0.05
C PHE A 244 -3.31 1.38 -0.02
N TYR A 245 -2.39 2.17 -0.57
CA TYR A 245 -0.97 1.90 -0.62
C TYR A 245 -0.22 2.88 0.29
N GLY A 246 0.54 2.33 1.24
CA GLY A 246 1.30 3.07 2.26
C GLY A 246 2.72 3.43 1.84
N GLY A 247 3.08 3.23 0.57
CA GLY A 247 4.44 3.45 0.08
C GLY A 247 5.41 2.33 0.43
N ILE A 248 6.70 2.63 0.27
CA ILE A 248 7.80 1.72 0.56
C ILE A 248 8.46 2.14 1.89
N TYR A 249 8.70 1.17 2.76
CA TYR A 249 9.50 1.33 3.97
C TYR A 249 10.37 0.09 4.21
N TYR A 250 11.67 0.28 4.43
CA TYR A 250 12.65 -0.79 4.67
C TYR A 250 12.56 -1.94 3.64
N ALA A 251 12.54 -1.58 2.35
CA ALA A 251 12.38 -2.49 1.23
C ALA A 251 11.09 -3.34 1.28
N ARG A 252 10.03 -2.88 1.96
CA ARG A 252 8.69 -3.48 1.94
C ARG A 252 7.68 -2.50 1.37
N HIS A 253 6.81 -3.00 0.50
CA HIS A 253 5.58 -2.34 0.11
C HIS A 253 4.54 -2.53 1.21
N TRP A 254 3.65 -1.55 1.39
CA TRP A 254 2.63 -1.61 2.44
C TRP A 254 1.23 -1.42 1.89
N LEU A 255 0.32 -2.30 2.27
CA LEU A 255 -1.10 -2.21 1.94
C LEU A 255 -1.95 -2.15 3.20
N PHE A 256 -3.08 -1.44 3.11
CA PHE A 256 -4.05 -1.33 4.21
C PHE A 256 -5.46 -1.02 3.68
N GLY A 257 -6.42 -0.90 4.60
CA GLY A 257 -7.81 -0.52 4.28
C GLY A 257 -8.70 -1.70 3.87
N ASN A 258 -8.38 -2.91 4.31
CA ASN A 258 -9.27 -4.05 4.15
C ASN A 258 -10.51 -3.89 5.06
N PRO A 259 -11.76 -3.89 4.54
CA PRO A 259 -12.95 -3.66 5.35
C PRO A 259 -13.19 -4.68 6.48
N LYS A 260 -12.67 -5.91 6.35
CA LYS A 260 -12.75 -6.95 7.39
C LYS A 260 -11.58 -6.91 8.38
N ARG A 261 -10.52 -6.16 8.06
CA ARG A 261 -9.24 -6.05 8.80
C ARG A 261 -8.80 -4.59 8.84
N ARG A 262 -9.68 -3.73 9.37
CA ARG A 262 -9.61 -2.26 9.19
C ARG A 262 -8.39 -1.62 9.86
N ASN A 263 -7.95 -2.18 10.98
CA ASN A 263 -6.78 -1.74 11.74
C ASN A 263 -5.51 -2.53 11.37
N THR A 264 -5.55 -3.37 10.34
CA THR A 264 -4.42 -4.20 9.91
C THR A 264 -3.69 -3.58 8.72
N ARG A 265 -2.36 -3.65 8.74
CA ARG A 265 -1.50 -3.37 7.59
C ARG A 265 -0.74 -4.62 7.17
N PHE A 266 -0.48 -4.74 5.88
CA PHE A 266 0.19 -5.87 5.25
C PHE A 266 1.52 -5.38 4.67
N SER A 267 2.61 -6.06 5.01
CA SER A 267 3.92 -5.81 4.42
C SER A 267 4.20 -6.82 3.33
N SER A 268 4.79 -6.38 2.22
CA SER A 268 5.28 -7.30 1.21
C SER A 268 6.45 -8.11 1.76
N GLY A 269 6.82 -9.16 1.04
CA GLY A 269 8.00 -9.95 1.32
C GLY A 269 9.23 -9.38 0.65
N VAL A 270 10.38 -9.87 1.09
CA VAL A 270 11.59 -9.91 0.26
C VAL A 270 11.77 -11.36 -0.14
N THR A 271 11.87 -11.61 -1.43
CA THR A 271 12.07 -12.95 -2.00
C THR A 271 13.40 -13.52 -1.53
N TYR A 272 13.59 -14.83 -1.66
CA TYR A 272 14.88 -15.47 -1.43
C TYR A 272 16.04 -14.82 -2.21
N ALA A 273 15.76 -14.25 -3.38
CA ALA A 273 16.72 -13.50 -4.20
C ALA A 273 17.05 -12.09 -3.68
N GLY A 274 16.44 -11.66 -2.57
CA GLY A 274 16.65 -10.33 -1.99
C GLY A 274 15.84 -9.21 -2.65
N VAL A 275 14.84 -9.55 -3.47
CA VAL A 275 14.02 -8.57 -4.19
C VAL A 275 12.77 -8.23 -3.40
N SER A 276 12.48 -6.93 -3.23
CA SER A 276 11.18 -6.45 -2.76
C SER A 276 10.15 -6.65 -3.86
N ASP A 277 9.19 -7.54 -3.64
CA ASP A 277 8.25 -7.97 -4.67
C ASP A 277 6.82 -7.61 -4.26
N PRO A 278 6.14 -6.69 -5.00
CA PRO A 278 4.75 -6.29 -4.73
C PRO A 278 3.73 -7.40 -5.05
N THR A 279 4.17 -8.56 -5.54
CA THR A 279 3.36 -9.77 -5.74
C THR A 279 3.59 -10.81 -4.65
N TYR A 280 4.50 -10.56 -3.70
CA TYR A 280 4.76 -11.43 -2.55
C TYR A 280 4.24 -10.78 -1.27
N TRP A 281 3.15 -11.32 -0.70
CA TRP A 281 2.55 -10.87 0.56
C TRP A 281 2.59 -12.03 1.57
N PRO A 282 3.69 -12.15 2.34
CA PRO A 282 3.93 -13.29 3.20
C PRO A 282 2.84 -13.45 4.26
N MET A 283 2.36 -14.67 4.46
CA MET A 283 1.41 -14.97 5.53
C MET A 283 2.03 -14.67 6.90
N PHE A 284 1.21 -14.08 7.78
CA PHE A 284 1.55 -13.71 9.17
C PHE A 284 2.61 -12.61 9.31
N SER A 285 2.91 -11.87 8.24
CA SER A 285 3.69 -10.63 8.30
C SER A 285 2.85 -9.39 8.59
N ASP A 286 1.52 -9.56 8.68
CA ASP A 286 0.57 -8.50 8.94
C ASP A 286 0.59 -8.08 10.42
N SER A 287 0.22 -6.83 10.68
CA SER A 287 0.18 -6.29 12.04
C SER A 287 -1.01 -5.37 12.24
N ASP A 288 -1.67 -5.52 13.37
CA ASP A 288 -2.74 -4.64 13.83
C ASP A 288 -2.14 -3.40 14.51
N VAL A 289 -2.77 -2.25 14.26
CA VAL A 289 -2.34 -0.95 14.79
C VAL A 289 -3.50 -0.28 15.51
N GLY A 290 -3.44 -0.27 16.84
CA GLY A 290 -4.54 0.25 17.66
C GLY A 290 -5.87 -0.47 17.39
N GLU A 291 -6.97 0.18 17.75
CA GLU A 291 -8.32 -0.39 17.66
C GLU A 291 -9.13 0.17 16.47
N TYR A 292 -8.73 1.33 15.94
CA TYR A 292 -9.44 2.06 14.89
C TYR A 292 -8.83 1.78 13.50
N GLU A 293 -9.59 2.10 12.46
CA GLU A 293 -9.14 1.86 11.09
C GLU A 293 -7.89 2.68 10.76
N ILE A 294 -6.96 2.08 10.02
CA ILE A 294 -5.83 2.81 9.45
C ILE A 294 -6.37 3.66 8.31
N THR A 295 -6.16 4.98 8.40
CA THR A 295 -6.60 5.93 7.37
C THR A 295 -5.48 6.36 6.46
N ASP A 296 -4.22 6.35 6.91
CA ASP A 296 -3.07 6.52 6.01
C ASP A 296 -1.77 5.99 6.63
N ILE A 297 -0.81 5.68 5.76
CA ILE A 297 0.54 5.27 6.13
C ILE A 297 1.51 6.08 5.28
N LYS A 298 2.49 6.74 5.92
CA LYS A 298 3.54 7.48 5.22
C LYS A 298 4.91 7.15 5.77
N THR A 299 5.93 7.22 4.93
CA THR A 299 7.33 7.21 5.37
C THR A 299 7.75 8.64 5.68
N GLN A 300 8.20 8.89 6.90
CA GLN A 300 8.75 10.17 7.32
C GLN A 300 10.16 9.92 7.88
N TYR A 301 11.17 10.55 7.27
CA TYR A 301 12.59 10.25 7.55
C TYR A 301 12.88 8.74 7.42
N ASN A 302 13.24 8.07 8.53
CA ASN A 302 13.57 6.66 8.60
C ASN A 302 12.50 5.83 9.35
N LYS A 303 11.29 6.38 9.52
CA LYS A 303 10.18 5.73 10.21
C LYS A 303 8.96 5.64 9.31
N GLN A 304 8.15 4.64 9.55
CA GLN A 304 6.79 4.63 9.04
C GLN A 304 5.88 5.29 10.08
N ILE A 305 5.08 6.27 9.67
CA ILE A 305 4.04 6.91 10.47
C ILE A 305 2.69 6.41 9.98
N ILE A 306 1.85 6.01 10.92
CA ILE A 306 0.58 5.35 10.66
C ILE A 306 -0.49 6.17 11.38
N PHE A 307 -1.47 6.64 10.62
CA PHE A 307 -2.58 7.41 11.14
C PHE A 307 -3.81 6.53 11.17
N THR A 308 -4.51 6.55 12.30
CA THR A 308 -5.81 5.90 12.41
C THR A 308 -6.90 6.94 12.53
N SER A 309 -8.12 6.51 12.22
CA SER A 309 -9.30 7.25 12.65
C SER A 309 -9.48 7.11 14.17
N GLY A 310 -10.66 7.49 14.64
CA GLY A 310 -10.98 7.50 16.05
C GLY A 310 -12.46 7.76 16.26
N ASP A 311 -12.79 8.17 17.47
CA ASP A 311 -14.14 8.48 17.90
C ASP A 311 -14.25 9.96 18.33
N SER A 312 -15.33 10.30 19.05
CA SER A 312 -15.50 11.63 19.63
C SER A 312 -14.37 12.04 20.60
N SER A 313 -13.72 11.05 21.22
CA SER A 313 -12.72 11.18 22.29
C SER A 313 -11.31 11.46 21.76
N GLY A 314 -11.02 11.02 20.52
CA GLY A 314 -9.75 11.29 19.83
C GLY A 314 -9.50 10.31 18.67
N ALA A 315 -8.54 10.67 17.82
CA ALA A 315 -7.90 9.75 16.87
C ALA A 315 -6.46 9.48 17.30
N SER A 316 -5.75 8.61 16.57
CA SER A 316 -4.38 8.27 16.94
C SER A 316 -3.39 8.27 15.78
N ALA A 317 -2.12 8.44 16.15
CA ALA A 317 -0.98 8.26 15.27
C ALA A 317 0.07 7.38 15.95
N TRP A 318 0.72 6.56 15.14
CA TRP A 318 1.66 5.52 15.55
C TRP A 318 2.91 5.62 14.68
N TYR A 319 4.05 5.18 15.21
CA TYR A 319 5.24 4.98 14.40
C TYR A 319 5.65 3.51 14.42
N SER A 320 6.37 3.11 13.37
CA SER A 320 6.96 1.79 13.24
C SER A 320 8.38 1.92 12.73
N GLU A 321 9.25 1.09 13.30
CA GLU A 321 10.65 0.95 12.90
C GLU A 321 10.93 -0.52 12.56
N ALA A 322 11.89 -0.75 11.66
CA ALA A 322 12.37 -2.10 11.37
C ALA A 322 13.28 -2.60 12.48
N GLU A 323 12.96 -3.75 13.06
CA GLU A 323 13.78 -4.41 14.08
C GLU A 323 14.21 -5.79 13.58
N THR A 324 15.46 -6.16 13.88
CA THR A 324 15.94 -7.53 13.62
C THR A 324 15.64 -8.38 14.85
N TYR A 325 14.82 -9.41 14.66
CA TYR A 325 14.54 -10.41 15.69
C TYR A 325 15.21 -11.72 15.33
N ARG A 326 15.91 -12.31 16.29
CA ARG A 326 16.44 -13.67 16.17
C ARG A 326 15.70 -14.56 17.16
N ASP A 327 14.97 -15.52 16.63
CA ASP A 327 14.25 -16.49 17.43
C ASP A 327 15.27 -17.36 18.21
N PRO A 328 15.20 -17.40 19.55
CA PRO A 328 16.17 -18.14 20.36
C PRO A 328 15.99 -19.68 20.28
N GLY A 329 14.82 -20.17 19.88
CA GLY A 329 14.52 -21.60 19.76
C GLY A 329 14.89 -22.17 18.38
N THR A 330 14.67 -21.41 17.31
CA THR A 330 14.93 -21.84 15.92
C THR A 330 16.22 -21.25 15.32
N GLY A 331 16.74 -20.16 15.91
CA GLY A 331 17.90 -19.44 15.40
C GLY A 331 17.62 -18.58 14.16
N ILE A 332 16.38 -18.58 13.65
CA ILE A 332 15.94 -17.84 12.47
C ILE A 332 15.98 -16.34 12.77
N THR A 333 16.54 -15.57 11.84
CA THR A 333 16.53 -14.11 11.89
C THR A 333 15.45 -13.59 10.96
N THR A 334 14.54 -12.77 11.50
CA THR A 334 13.46 -12.11 10.75
C THR A 334 13.46 -10.60 11.02
N THR A 335 12.87 -9.85 10.10
CA THR A 335 12.61 -8.42 10.29
C THR A 335 11.19 -8.24 10.82
N LEU A 336 11.07 -7.59 11.97
CA LEU A 336 9.79 -7.18 12.55
C LEU A 336 9.56 -5.68 12.34
N PHE A 337 8.29 -5.31 12.38
CA PHE A 337 7.85 -3.92 12.29
C PHE A 337 6.94 -3.60 13.47
N PRO A 338 7.44 -3.52 14.71
CA PRO A 338 6.59 -3.15 15.85
C PRO A 338 5.99 -1.76 15.66
N THR A 339 4.84 -1.52 16.29
CA THR A 339 4.16 -0.21 16.28
C THR A 339 4.08 0.38 17.68
N PHE A 340 4.32 1.67 17.77
CA PHE A 340 4.33 2.41 19.03
C PHE A 340 3.47 3.67 18.93
N PRO A 341 2.62 3.99 19.93
CA PRO A 341 1.75 5.15 19.87
C PRO A 341 2.57 6.44 19.97
N ILE A 342 2.26 7.41 19.10
CA ILE A 342 2.83 8.76 19.14
C ILE A 342 1.84 9.76 19.73
N ASN A 343 0.55 9.62 19.40
CA ASN A 343 -0.51 10.54 19.80
C ASN A 343 -1.85 9.80 19.88
N SER A 344 -2.68 10.11 20.87
CA SER A 344 -4.00 9.50 21.11
C SER A 344 -5.16 10.50 21.05
N LYS A 345 -4.90 11.71 20.56
CA LYS A 345 -5.90 12.80 20.39
C LYS A 345 -6.08 13.21 18.95
N VAL A 346 -5.00 13.23 18.17
CA VAL A 346 -4.96 13.63 16.77
C VAL A 346 -4.50 12.44 15.94
N GLY A 347 -5.16 12.25 14.80
CA GLY A 347 -4.84 11.24 13.80
C GLY A 347 -5.27 11.76 12.44
N ASN A 348 -6.00 10.93 11.69
CA ASN A 348 -6.54 11.32 10.40
C ASN A 348 -7.92 10.68 10.15
N VAL A 349 -8.87 11.44 9.60
CA VAL A 349 -10.25 11.03 9.31
C VAL A 349 -10.51 10.81 7.82
N ALA A 350 -9.65 11.34 6.94
CA ALA A 350 -9.81 11.31 5.49
C ALA A 350 -8.89 10.23 4.88
N PRO A 351 -9.40 9.05 4.50
CA PRO A 351 -8.56 7.93 4.09
C PRO A 351 -7.71 8.23 2.84
N GLY A 352 -6.41 7.96 2.92
CA GLY A 352 -5.43 8.20 1.85
C GLY A 352 -5.12 9.67 1.58
N GLN A 353 -5.56 10.60 2.43
CA GLN A 353 -5.44 12.04 2.21
C GLN A 353 -4.36 12.72 3.05
N VAL A 354 -3.45 11.97 3.66
CA VAL A 354 -2.29 12.57 4.32
C VAL A 354 -1.30 13.00 3.25
N GLN A 355 -0.75 14.20 3.39
CA GLN A 355 0.27 14.74 2.49
C GLN A 355 1.60 14.89 3.22
N ILE A 356 2.72 14.68 2.53
CA ILE A 356 4.05 14.99 3.04
C ILE A 356 4.51 16.27 2.37
N ILE A 357 4.51 17.38 3.12
CA ILE A 357 4.95 18.68 2.61
C ILE A 357 6.21 19.05 3.39
N GLN A 358 7.30 19.33 2.67
CA GLN A 358 8.61 19.66 3.27
C GLN A 358 9.05 18.65 4.35
N ASN A 359 8.78 17.36 4.09
CA ASN A 359 9.12 16.24 4.97
C ASN A 359 8.36 16.20 6.33
N ASN A 360 7.28 16.99 6.46
CA ASN A 360 6.32 16.90 7.55
C ASN A 360 5.00 16.32 7.05
N SER A 361 4.37 15.47 7.86
CA SER A 361 3.05 14.94 7.52
C SER A 361 1.96 15.95 7.83
N PHE A 362 0.96 16.06 6.98
CA PHE A 362 -0.23 16.89 7.18
C PHE A 362 -1.48 16.01 7.19
N THR A 363 -2.24 16.05 8.28
CA THR A 363 -3.45 15.23 8.46
C THR A 363 -4.70 16.05 8.62
N LEU A 364 -5.84 15.41 8.36
CA LEU A 364 -7.18 15.97 8.52
C LEU A 364 -7.89 15.28 9.68
N TRP A 365 -8.23 16.01 10.74
CA TRP A 365 -9.03 15.49 11.84
C TRP A 365 -10.21 16.44 12.13
N LYS A 366 -10.19 17.16 13.26
CA LYS A 366 -11.10 18.29 13.54
C LYS A 366 -10.61 19.61 12.91
N GLY A 367 -9.61 19.52 12.05
CA GLY A 367 -8.87 20.61 11.43
C GLY A 367 -7.66 20.01 10.72
N ILE A 368 -6.84 20.86 10.12
CA ILE A 368 -5.56 20.49 9.50
C ILE A 368 -4.43 20.58 10.52
N TYR A 369 -3.65 19.51 10.65
CA TYR A 369 -2.53 19.38 11.58
C TYR A 369 -1.24 19.05 10.85
N GLU A 370 -0.17 19.77 11.19
CA GLU A 370 1.20 19.47 10.77
C GLU A 370 1.89 18.61 11.84
N TRP A 371 2.56 17.56 11.43
CA TRP A 371 3.30 16.65 12.29
C TRP A 371 4.79 16.98 12.26
N VAL A 372 5.24 17.66 13.31
CA VAL A 372 6.63 18.07 13.47
C VAL A 372 7.39 17.08 14.36
N SER A 373 8.65 16.84 14.02
CA SER A 373 9.52 16.01 14.85
C SER A 373 9.80 16.68 16.19
N THR A 374 9.54 15.98 17.28
CA THR A 374 9.87 16.42 18.65
C THR A 374 10.71 15.36 19.34
N TYR A 375 11.70 15.79 20.14
CA TYR A 375 12.47 14.88 21.01
C TYR A 375 11.64 14.31 22.18
N VAL A 376 10.40 14.76 22.34
CA VAL A 376 9.50 14.38 23.43
C VAL A 376 8.25 13.76 22.83
N MET A 377 7.93 12.51 23.21
CA MET A 377 6.67 11.84 22.87
C MET A 377 5.52 12.46 23.68
N ASN A 378 4.92 13.55 23.16
CA ASN A 378 3.70 14.12 23.71
C ASN A 378 2.85 14.78 22.61
N GLU A 379 1.66 15.25 22.98
CA GLU A 379 0.65 15.86 22.10
C GLU A 379 1.14 17.07 21.28
N LYS A 380 2.35 17.61 21.55
CA LYS A 380 2.91 18.77 20.85
C LYS A 380 3.48 18.44 19.46
N ASN A 381 3.55 17.17 19.10
CA ASN A 381 3.97 16.73 17.77
C ASN A 381 2.96 17.12 16.67
N ALA A 382 1.69 17.32 17.01
CA ALA A 382 0.65 17.74 16.07
C ALA A 382 0.32 19.23 16.24
N GLN A 383 0.83 20.07 15.33
CA GLN A 383 0.57 21.51 15.31
C GLN A 383 -0.70 21.81 14.51
N TRP A 384 -1.67 22.45 15.17
CA TRP A 384 -2.91 22.87 14.50
C TRP A 384 -2.67 24.13 13.65
N ILE A 385 -2.53 23.95 12.34
CA ILE A 385 -2.19 25.02 11.39
C ILE A 385 -3.40 25.76 10.81
N SER A 386 -4.57 25.12 10.81
CA SER A 386 -5.80 25.66 10.20
C SER A 386 -6.63 26.59 11.09
N LYS A 387 -6.12 26.99 12.27
CA LYS A 387 -6.84 27.83 13.25
C LYS A 387 -7.53 29.05 12.64
N ARG A 388 -6.84 29.72 11.71
CA ARG A 388 -7.32 30.94 11.04
C ARG A 388 -8.57 30.71 10.18
N ILE A 389 -8.81 29.50 9.69
CA ILE A 389 -9.94 29.16 8.82
C ILE A 389 -10.89 28.15 9.46
N GLN A 390 -10.71 27.84 10.74
CA GLN A 390 -11.42 26.74 11.39
C GLN A 390 -12.95 26.85 11.30
N ARG A 391 -13.50 28.06 11.41
CA ARG A 391 -14.96 28.28 11.33
C ARG A 391 -15.58 27.79 10.02
N ASP A 392 -14.82 27.78 8.93
CA ASP A 392 -15.26 27.23 7.65
C ASP A 392 -15.11 25.70 7.66
N LEU A 393 -14.01 25.18 8.21
CA LEU A 393 -13.75 23.75 8.28
C LEU A 393 -14.78 23.02 9.18
N ASP A 394 -15.28 23.68 10.23
CA ASP A 394 -16.34 23.16 11.10
C ASP A 394 -17.68 22.93 10.36
N GLN A 395 -17.85 23.53 9.18
CA GLN A 395 -19.08 23.45 8.38
C GLN A 395 -19.02 22.35 7.31
N VAL A 396 -17.88 21.68 7.15
CA VAL A 396 -17.66 20.66 6.12
C VAL A 396 -17.29 19.31 6.73
N ASP A 397 -17.57 18.24 5.99
CA ASP A 397 -17.21 16.88 6.38
C ASP A 397 -15.79 16.56 5.92
N LEU A 398 -14.83 16.71 6.83
CA LEU A 398 -13.42 16.45 6.53
C LEU A 398 -13.12 14.99 6.18
N SER A 399 -13.98 14.02 6.51
CA SER A 399 -13.79 12.62 6.09
C SER A 399 -13.92 12.42 4.58
N LYS A 400 -14.52 13.38 3.88
CA LYS A 400 -14.70 13.40 2.43
C LYS A 400 -13.76 14.37 1.73
N ALA A 401 -12.85 15.02 2.47
CA ALA A 401 -11.89 15.93 1.89
C ALA A 401 -10.96 15.18 0.92
N ILE A 402 -10.49 15.90 -0.09
CA ILE A 402 -9.45 15.43 -1.01
C ILE A 402 -8.29 16.41 -0.87
N THR A 403 -7.10 15.90 -0.65
CA THR A 403 -5.89 16.70 -0.54
C THR A 403 -5.02 16.51 -1.76
N TRP A 404 -4.30 17.57 -2.14
CA TRP A 404 -3.38 17.55 -3.27
C TRP A 404 -2.20 18.45 -2.94
N ASP A 405 -0.99 17.93 -3.14
CA ASP A 405 0.24 18.70 -3.03
C ASP A 405 0.60 19.32 -4.38
N TRP A 406 0.84 20.62 -4.39
CA TRP A 406 1.17 21.43 -5.58
C TRP A 406 2.69 21.57 -5.77
N ASP A 407 3.50 20.68 -5.18
CA ASP A 407 4.94 20.69 -5.43
C ASP A 407 5.20 20.31 -6.89
N ASP A 408 5.80 21.24 -7.64
CA ASP A 408 6.20 21.04 -9.03
C ASP A 408 7.31 19.98 -9.02
N ALA A 409 7.00 18.75 -9.47
CA ALA A 409 8.01 17.72 -9.72
C ALA A 409 8.92 18.10 -10.91
#